data_AF-A0A143QLK8-F1
#
_entry.id   AF-A0A143QLK8-F1
#
_cell.length_a   1.000
_cell.length_b   1.000
_cell.length_c   1.000
_cell.angle_alpha   90.00
_cell.angle_beta   90.00
_cell.angle_gamma   90.00
#
_symmetry.space_group_name_H-M   'P 1'
#
loop_
_entity.id
_entity.type
_entity.pdbx_description
1 polymer ?
#
loop_
_entity_poly.entity_id
_entity_poly.type
_entity_poly.pdbx_seq_one_letter_code
_entity_poly.pdbx_strand_id
1 'polypeptide(L)'
;MRFLAAGVMLCLLLAGCSTAAGDDDETTPTTNSTTPIGFVQQPSAPPVPHEVPVGDVGTMFESTPDLIRATTTPFESWSQVSPNTIAVHFVTGTPECYGADATVTETDTAVTIELRTGTRPDAEDKSCIMVAVYATMQITLASPLGHRAILNAA
;
A
#
# COMPACT_ATOMS: atom_id res chain seq x y z
N MET A 1 47.02 -37.52 -9.54
CA MET A 1 47.39 -37.87 -8.15
C MET A 1 46.10 -37.80 -7.33
N ARG A 2 45.48 -38.95 -7.03
CA ARG A 2 45.30 -39.49 -5.65
C ARG A 2 44.42 -38.56 -4.78
N PHE A 3 43.09 -38.63 -4.87
CA PHE A 3 42.14 -39.48 -4.12
C PHE A 3 41.96 -39.16 -2.63
N LEU A 4 40.68 -39.15 -2.22
CA LEU A 4 40.09 -39.27 -0.86
C LEU A 4 40.10 -37.98 -0.02
N ALA A 5 39.08 -37.62 0.76
CA ALA A 5 37.73 -38.11 1.00
C ALA A 5 37.07 -37.06 1.91
N ALA A 6 35.78 -36.75 1.73
CA ALA A 6 34.98 -36.09 2.76
C ALA A 6 33.55 -36.62 2.65
N GLY A 7 33.15 -37.28 3.73
CA GLY A 7 32.05 -38.23 3.78
C GLY A 7 30.68 -37.61 3.59
N VAL A 8 29.86 -38.38 2.88
CA VAL A 8 28.40 -38.30 2.83
C VAL A 8 27.84 -38.61 4.23
N MET A 9 27.09 -37.66 4.80
CA MET A 9 26.33 -37.79 6.05
C MET A 9 24.92 -37.26 5.75
N LEU A 10 23.98 -38.11 5.32
CA LEU A 10 23.08 -38.92 6.15
C LEU A 10 22.03 -38.05 6.89
N CYS A 11 20.81 -37.92 6.33
CA CYS A 11 19.58 -38.62 6.77
C CYS A 11 18.30 -37.94 6.22
N LEU A 12 17.60 -38.64 5.32
CA LEU A 12 16.19 -38.41 5.02
C LEU A 12 15.32 -38.81 6.21
N LEU A 13 14.32 -37.99 6.56
CA LEU A 13 13.09 -38.43 7.21
C LEU A 13 11.88 -37.72 6.60
N LEU A 14 11.32 -38.35 5.56
CA LEU A 14 9.93 -38.20 5.14
C LEU A 14 9.09 -39.13 6.03
N ALA A 15 8.31 -38.57 6.96
CA ALA A 15 7.25 -39.31 7.65
C ALA A 15 6.22 -38.32 8.21
N GLY A 16 5.11 -38.14 7.49
CA GLY A 16 3.98 -37.33 7.90
C GLY A 16 2.67 -37.89 7.33
N CYS A 17 2.40 -39.18 7.58
CA CYS A 17 1.04 -39.71 7.47
C CYS A 17 0.42 -39.67 8.87
N SER A 18 -0.60 -38.84 9.05
CA SER A 18 -1.56 -39.03 10.14
C SER A 18 -2.87 -39.50 9.51
N THR A 19 -3.07 -40.81 9.52
CA THR A 19 -4.34 -41.46 9.17
C THR A 19 -5.10 -41.62 10.48
N ALA A 20 -6.14 -40.83 10.69
CA ALA A 20 -7.11 -41.07 11.75
C ALA A 20 -8.18 -42.00 11.16
N ALA A 21 -8.11 -43.29 11.52
CA ALA A 21 -9.22 -44.21 11.41
C ALA A 21 -10.05 -44.09 12.69
N GLY A 22 -11.34 -43.80 12.53
CA GLY A 22 -12.35 -43.91 13.57
C GLY A 22 -13.58 -44.53 12.93
N ASP A 23 -13.80 -45.81 13.24
CA ASP A 23 -14.98 -46.60 12.87
C ASP A 23 -16.19 -46.24 13.75
N ASP A 24 -17.36 -46.30 13.11
CA ASP A 24 -18.72 -46.56 13.58
C ASP A 24 -19.39 -45.65 14.63
N ASP A 25 -20.42 -44.89 14.20
CA ASP A 25 -21.81 -45.17 14.58
C ASP A 25 -22.79 -44.35 13.71
N GLU A 26 -23.77 -45.04 13.13
CA GLU A 26 -24.90 -44.49 12.40
C GLU A 26 -25.83 -43.74 13.35
N THR A 27 -25.84 -42.40 13.28
CA THR A 27 -27.03 -41.62 13.63
C THR A 27 -27.11 -40.41 12.72
N THR A 28 -28.14 -40.35 11.89
CA THR A 28 -28.48 -39.17 11.08
C THR A 28 -28.84 -38.00 11.99
N PRO A 29 -28.25 -36.81 11.77
CA PRO A 29 -29.10 -35.62 11.73
C PRO A 29 -28.73 -34.68 10.58
N THR A 30 -29.74 -34.35 9.76
CA THR A 30 -29.89 -33.12 8.95
C THR A 30 -28.62 -32.42 8.49
N THR A 31 -28.25 -32.64 7.23
CA THR A 31 -27.26 -31.86 6.48
C THR A 31 -27.76 -30.42 6.32
N ASN A 32 -27.49 -29.56 7.31
CA ASN A 32 -27.33 -28.15 7.02
C ASN A 32 -26.04 -28.03 6.21
N SER A 33 -26.17 -27.76 4.92
CA SER A 33 -25.06 -27.48 4.01
C SER A 33 -24.20 -26.34 4.57
N THR A 34 -23.15 -26.67 5.32
CA THR A 34 -22.04 -25.76 5.55
C THR A 34 -21.22 -25.76 4.27
N THR A 35 -21.58 -24.86 3.36
CA THR A 35 -20.73 -24.47 2.23
C THR A 35 -19.36 -24.10 2.80
N PRO A 36 -18.23 -24.58 2.24
CA PRO A 36 -16.93 -24.07 2.64
C PRO A 36 -16.95 -22.57 2.38
N ILE A 37 -16.74 -21.76 3.42
CA ILE A 37 -16.50 -20.32 3.24
C ILE A 37 -15.17 -20.22 2.50
N GLY A 38 -15.24 -20.12 1.18
CA GLY A 38 -14.10 -19.73 0.38
C GLY A 38 -13.61 -18.38 0.90
N PHE A 39 -12.32 -18.28 1.20
CA PHE A 39 -11.69 -17.02 1.54
C PHE A 39 -11.69 -16.13 0.29
N VAL A 40 -12.82 -15.45 0.03
CA VAL A 40 -12.86 -14.38 -0.94
C VAL A 40 -12.05 -13.24 -0.33
N GLN A 41 -10.88 -12.95 -0.91
CA GLN A 41 -10.11 -11.77 -0.52
C GLN A 41 -10.90 -10.53 -0.94
N GLN A 42 -11.68 -9.98 -0.01
CA GLN A 42 -12.31 -8.67 -0.19
C GLN A 42 -11.20 -7.61 -0.13
N PRO A 43 -11.07 -6.73 -1.15
CA PRO A 43 -10.20 -5.58 -1.04
C PRO A 43 -10.60 -4.73 0.17
N SER A 44 -9.63 -4.39 1.01
CA SER A 44 -9.83 -3.44 2.11
C SER A 44 -10.13 -2.05 1.54
N ALA A 45 -11.06 -1.33 2.17
CA ALA A 45 -11.27 0.07 1.84
C ALA A 45 -9.98 0.88 2.10
N PRO A 46 -9.73 1.97 1.35
CA PRO A 46 -8.60 2.86 1.59
C PRO A 46 -8.65 3.45 3.00
N PRO A 47 -7.49 3.77 3.60
CA PRO A 47 -7.48 4.46 4.89
C PRO A 47 -8.19 5.80 4.76
N VAL A 48 -8.94 6.20 5.80
CA VAL A 48 -9.50 7.55 5.89
C VAL A 48 -8.39 8.48 6.37
N PRO A 49 -7.99 9.51 5.59
CA PRO A 49 -6.96 10.43 6.01
C PRO A 49 -7.38 11.24 7.24
N HIS A 50 -6.46 11.47 8.17
CA HIS A 50 -6.69 12.33 9.33
C HIS A 50 -5.89 13.63 9.24
N GLU A 51 -6.45 14.70 9.80
CA GLU A 51 -5.76 15.99 9.85
C GLU A 51 -4.65 15.98 10.91
N VAL A 52 -3.50 16.56 10.59
CA VAL A 52 -2.37 16.79 11.51
C VAL A 52 -1.95 18.26 11.49
N PRO A 53 -1.26 18.77 12.54
CA PRO A 53 -0.78 20.15 12.56
C PRO A 53 0.19 20.46 11.42
N VAL A 54 0.08 21.69 10.89
CA VAL A 54 1.07 22.22 9.95
C VAL A 54 2.44 22.25 10.63
N GLY A 55 3.45 21.66 9.97
CA GLY A 55 4.81 21.54 10.49
C GLY A 55 5.23 20.10 10.76
N ASP A 56 4.28 19.17 10.88
CA ASP A 56 4.54 17.73 10.85
C ASP A 56 4.76 17.28 9.39
N VAL A 57 5.87 17.75 8.80
CA VAL A 57 6.17 17.59 7.37
C VAL A 57 7.21 16.50 7.11
N GLY A 58 6.99 15.76 6.04
CA GLY A 58 7.98 14.89 5.41
C GLY A 58 8.85 15.65 4.39
N THR A 59 9.63 14.92 3.61
CA THR A 59 10.37 15.46 2.45
C THR A 59 9.39 16.05 1.45
N MET A 60 9.61 17.28 0.99
CA MET A 60 8.73 17.93 0.03
C MET A 60 8.90 17.31 -1.37
N PHE A 61 7.78 16.99 -2.01
CA PHE A 61 7.70 16.52 -3.39
C PHE A 61 6.87 17.50 -4.22
N GLU A 62 7.45 17.91 -5.34
CA GLU A 62 6.73 18.63 -6.40
C GLU A 62 6.03 17.63 -7.34
N SER A 63 4.96 18.07 -7.99
CA SER A 63 4.25 17.25 -8.98
C SER A 63 5.19 16.86 -10.14
N THR A 64 5.18 15.58 -10.46
CA THR A 64 5.93 14.96 -11.57
C THR A 64 4.92 14.16 -12.40
N PRO A 65 4.24 14.74 -13.40
CA PRO A 65 3.09 14.10 -14.06
C PRO A 65 3.45 12.93 -14.98
N ASP A 66 4.72 12.82 -15.40
CA ASP A 66 5.23 11.82 -16.34
C ASP A 66 5.84 10.59 -15.65
N LEU A 67 5.32 10.21 -14.47
CA LEU A 67 5.80 9.05 -13.71
C LEU A 67 5.81 7.76 -14.55
N ILE A 68 6.94 7.06 -14.49
CA ILE A 68 7.11 5.74 -15.05
C ILE A 68 6.65 4.69 -14.02
N ARG A 69 5.85 3.72 -14.48
CA ARG A 69 5.27 2.65 -13.63
C ARG A 69 4.52 3.19 -12.41
N ALA A 70 3.82 4.31 -12.56
CA ALA A 70 3.07 4.90 -11.46
C ALA A 70 1.92 4.02 -10.97
N THR A 71 1.72 4.04 -9.67
CA THR A 71 0.62 3.36 -8.97
C THR A 71 -0.10 4.34 -8.05
N THR A 72 -1.40 4.12 -7.85
CA THR A 72 -2.17 4.90 -6.88
C THR A 72 -1.63 4.61 -5.48
N THR A 73 -1.37 5.67 -4.73
CA THR A 73 -0.69 5.63 -3.44
C THR A 73 -1.62 6.22 -2.39
N PRO A 74 -2.06 5.45 -1.38
CA PRO A 74 -2.83 6.01 -0.30
C PRO A 74 -1.97 6.96 0.54
N PHE A 75 -2.60 7.98 1.11
CA PHE A 75 -2.01 8.84 2.13
C PHE A 75 -2.80 8.72 3.44
N GLU A 76 -2.10 8.84 4.57
CA GLU A 76 -2.67 8.58 5.89
C GLU A 76 -3.05 9.87 6.62
N SER A 77 -2.34 10.97 6.32
CA SER A 77 -2.61 12.25 6.95
C SER A 77 -2.50 13.42 5.98
N TRP A 78 -3.07 14.55 6.39
CA TRP A 78 -3.03 15.80 5.67
C TRP A 78 -3.00 16.98 6.64
N SER A 79 -2.56 18.15 6.18
CA SER A 79 -2.59 19.39 6.94
C SER A 79 -3.28 20.49 6.13
N GLN A 80 -4.07 21.35 6.77
CA GLN A 80 -4.55 22.58 6.14
C GLN A 80 -3.49 23.68 6.23
N VAL A 81 -2.78 23.94 5.13
CA VAL A 81 -1.73 24.99 5.06
C VAL A 81 -2.37 26.39 4.95
N SER A 82 -3.44 26.50 4.18
CA SER A 82 -4.23 27.73 4.01
C SER A 82 -5.68 27.37 3.67
N PRO A 83 -6.61 28.34 3.57
CA PRO A 83 -7.98 28.07 3.12
C PRO A 83 -8.03 27.28 1.81
N ASN A 84 -7.14 27.52 0.84
CA ASN A 84 -7.12 26.89 -0.49
C ASN A 84 -5.92 25.98 -0.72
N THR A 85 -5.16 25.63 0.33
CA THR A 85 -3.96 24.81 0.18
C THR A 85 -3.91 23.78 1.28
N ILE A 86 -3.78 22.52 0.88
CA ILE A 86 -3.54 21.41 1.78
C ILE A 86 -2.17 20.82 1.51
N ALA A 87 -1.62 20.12 2.49
CA ALA A 87 -0.48 19.24 2.31
C ALA A 87 -0.95 17.81 2.58
N VAL A 88 -0.67 16.87 1.68
CA VAL A 88 -0.88 15.44 1.92
C VAL A 88 0.43 14.77 2.32
N HIS A 89 0.39 13.83 3.25
CA HIS A 89 1.56 13.14 3.79
C HIS A 89 1.47 11.64 3.52
N PHE A 90 2.49 11.09 2.86
CA PHE A 90 2.47 9.74 2.31
C PHE A 90 3.85 9.10 2.38
N VAL A 91 3.92 7.81 2.12
CA VAL A 91 5.20 7.08 2.07
C VAL A 91 5.53 6.77 0.62
N THR A 92 6.76 7.09 0.21
CA THR A 92 7.28 6.78 -1.13
C THR A 92 8.77 6.47 -1.05
N GLY A 93 9.42 6.30 -2.20
CA GLY A 93 10.87 6.21 -2.28
C GLY A 93 11.56 7.57 -2.18
N THR A 94 12.86 7.60 -2.39
CA THR A 94 13.65 8.83 -2.30
C THR A 94 13.43 9.76 -3.50
N PRO A 95 13.48 11.09 -3.32
CA PRO A 95 13.10 12.07 -4.36
C PRO A 95 14.02 12.07 -5.59
N GLU A 96 15.23 11.53 -5.50
CA GLU A 96 16.14 11.36 -6.64
C GLU A 96 15.70 10.27 -7.63
N CYS A 97 14.82 9.37 -7.20
CA CYS A 97 14.41 8.18 -7.95
C CYS A 97 12.91 8.09 -8.15
N TYR A 98 12.14 8.61 -7.19
CA TYR A 98 10.69 8.53 -7.17
C TYR A 98 10.08 9.92 -7.28
N GLY A 99 8.96 10.00 -7.95
CA GLY A 99 8.13 11.19 -8.04
C GLY A 99 6.75 10.92 -7.47
N ALA A 100 5.99 11.99 -7.32
CA ALA A 100 4.59 11.95 -6.96
C ALA A 100 3.81 12.88 -7.89
N ASP A 101 2.55 12.56 -8.11
CA ASP A 101 1.60 13.42 -8.82
C ASP A 101 0.21 13.25 -8.21
N ALA A 102 -0.61 14.29 -8.26
CA ALA A 102 -1.94 14.26 -7.67
C ALA A 102 -2.97 14.87 -8.61
N THR A 103 -4.09 14.17 -8.78
CA THR A 103 -5.31 14.76 -9.37
C THR A 103 -6.34 14.97 -8.28
N VAL A 104 -7.10 16.07 -8.40
CA VAL A 104 -8.07 16.49 -7.39
C VAL A 104 -9.46 16.55 -8.01
N THR A 105 -10.41 15.89 -7.37
CA THR A 105 -11.84 16.03 -7.67
C THR A 105 -12.53 16.72 -6.51
N GLU A 106 -13.05 17.93 -6.74
CA GLU A 106 -13.75 18.73 -5.73
C GLU A 106 -15.27 18.69 -5.91
N THR A 107 -15.96 18.56 -4.79
CA THR A 107 -17.41 18.74 -4.66
C THR A 107 -17.70 19.73 -3.53
N ASP A 108 -18.97 20.03 -3.29
CA ASP A 108 -19.41 20.88 -2.17
C ASP A 108 -19.11 20.27 -0.79
N THR A 109 -18.87 18.95 -0.72
CA THR A 109 -18.75 18.22 0.56
C THR A 109 -17.42 17.48 0.74
N ALA A 110 -16.67 17.27 -0.35
CA ALA A 110 -15.43 16.51 -0.31
C ALA A 110 -14.42 16.98 -1.36
N VAL A 111 -13.14 16.77 -1.02
CA VAL A 111 -11.98 16.85 -1.90
C VAL A 111 -11.37 15.45 -1.96
N THR A 112 -11.55 14.78 -3.09
CA THR A 112 -10.98 13.44 -3.32
C THR A 112 -9.67 13.58 -4.08
N ILE A 113 -8.62 12.97 -3.55
CA ILE A 113 -7.25 13.08 -4.06
C ILE A 113 -6.81 11.72 -4.57
N GLU A 114 -6.50 11.65 -5.86
CA GLU A 114 -5.81 10.52 -6.46
C GLU A 114 -4.31 10.84 -6.49
N LEU A 115 -3.61 10.41 -5.45
CA LEU A 115 -2.17 10.49 -5.38
C LEU A 115 -1.55 9.29 -6.11
N ARG A 116 -0.56 9.55 -6.95
CA ARG A 116 0.20 8.53 -7.66
C ARG A 116 1.67 8.70 -7.34
N THR A 117 2.38 7.59 -7.12
CA THR A 117 3.83 7.58 -6.99
C THR A 117 4.43 6.59 -7.97
N GLY A 118 5.66 6.86 -8.41
CA GLY A 118 6.32 6.05 -9.44
C GLY A 118 7.77 6.47 -9.63
N THR A 119 8.46 5.79 -10.55
CA THR A 119 9.84 6.14 -10.91
C THR A 119 9.84 7.42 -11.74
N ARG A 120 10.78 8.32 -11.46
CA ARG A 120 10.96 9.53 -12.27
C ARG A 120 11.50 9.15 -13.65
N PRO A 121 11.10 9.84 -14.74
CA PRO A 121 11.66 9.59 -16.06
C PRO A 121 13.18 9.70 -16.10
N ASP A 122 13.76 10.68 -15.40
CA ASP A 122 15.21 10.88 -15.35
C ASP A 122 15.94 9.83 -14.48
N ALA A 123 15.21 8.91 -13.85
CA ALA A 123 15.74 7.87 -12.98
C ALA A 123 15.40 6.44 -13.46
N GLU A 124 14.80 6.28 -14.64
CA GLU A 124 14.39 4.97 -15.17
C GLU A 124 15.56 3.97 -15.24
N ASP A 125 16.72 4.42 -15.72
CA ASP A 125 17.92 3.61 -15.88
C ASP A 125 18.91 3.72 -14.70
N LYS A 126 18.51 4.35 -13.60
CA LYS A 126 19.37 4.53 -12.41
C LYS A 126 19.20 3.37 -11.43
N SER A 127 20.27 3.05 -10.71
CA SER A 127 20.20 2.16 -9.55
C SER A 127 19.58 2.90 -8.37
N CYS A 128 18.30 2.65 -8.12
CA CYS A 128 17.56 3.25 -7.00
C CYS A 128 17.61 2.36 -5.77
N ILE A 129 17.97 2.93 -4.62
CA ILE A 129 17.86 2.25 -3.33
C ILE A 129 16.41 2.23 -2.87
N MET A 130 16.01 1.14 -2.20
CA MET A 130 14.66 1.00 -1.65
C MET A 130 14.63 1.56 -0.21
N VAL A 131 14.51 2.89 -0.09
CA VAL A 131 14.35 3.59 1.19
C VAL A 131 12.97 4.23 1.26
N ALA A 132 12.21 3.91 2.30
CA ALA A 132 10.91 4.52 2.55
C ALA A 132 11.11 5.93 3.14
N VAL A 133 10.55 6.92 2.46
CA VAL A 133 10.57 8.33 2.83
C VAL A 133 9.15 8.76 3.16
N TYR A 134 8.98 9.38 4.33
CA TYR A 134 7.79 10.18 4.59
C TYR A 134 7.87 11.44 3.73
N ALA A 135 6.96 11.54 2.78
CA ALA A 135 6.87 12.60 1.80
C ALA A 135 5.70 13.54 2.11
N THR A 136 5.76 14.73 1.55
CA THR A 136 4.71 15.74 1.64
C THR A 136 4.55 16.41 0.29
N MET A 137 3.30 16.56 -0.16
CA MET A 137 2.98 17.29 -1.39
C MET A 137 1.93 18.34 -1.06
N GLN A 138 2.18 19.59 -1.43
CA GLN A 138 1.19 20.66 -1.34
C GLN A 138 0.28 20.65 -2.57
N ILE A 139 -1.02 20.80 -2.33
CA ILE A 139 -2.05 20.77 -3.35
C ILE A 139 -2.88 22.05 -3.20
N THR A 140 -3.00 22.79 -4.31
CA THR A 140 -3.87 23.97 -4.38
C THR A 140 -5.27 23.54 -4.80
N LEU A 141 -6.26 23.94 -4.01
CA LEU A 141 -7.68 23.69 -4.24
C LEU A 141 -8.32 24.85 -5.01
N ALA A 142 -9.27 24.53 -5.89
CA ALA A 142 -10.06 25.47 -6.66
C ALA A 142 -10.98 26.33 -5.77
N SER A 143 -11.39 25.80 -4.61
CA SER A 143 -12.21 26.51 -3.62
C SER A 143 -11.69 26.28 -2.20
N PRO A 144 -12.03 27.14 -1.22
CA PRO A 144 -11.59 26.95 0.16
C PRO A 144 -12.02 25.59 0.71
N LEU A 145 -11.19 24.93 1.52
CA LEU A 145 -11.49 23.60 2.08
C LEU A 145 -12.77 23.63 2.94
N GLY A 146 -12.86 24.59 3.87
CA GLY A 146 -14.03 24.72 4.75
C GLY A 146 -14.28 23.45 5.56
N HIS A 147 -15.49 22.91 5.45
CA HIS A 147 -15.90 21.67 6.14
C HIS A 147 -15.83 20.43 5.24
N ARG A 148 -15.23 20.54 4.06
CA ARG A 148 -15.17 19.43 3.11
C ARG A 148 -14.22 18.35 3.61
N ALA A 149 -14.62 17.09 3.46
CA ALA A 149 -13.79 15.96 3.82
C ALA A 149 -12.63 15.79 2.83
N ILE A 150 -11.45 15.39 3.31
CA ILE A 150 -10.35 14.94 2.47
C ILE A 150 -10.42 13.41 2.34
N LEU A 151 -10.41 12.90 1.11
CA LEU A 151 -10.59 11.48 0.82
C LEU A 151 -9.47 10.93 -0.09
N ASN A 152 -9.12 9.66 0.11
CA ASN A 152 -8.29 8.88 -0.82
C ASN A 152 -9.12 8.43 -2.04
N ALA A 153 -8.51 8.42 -3.23
CA ALA A 153 -9.02 7.70 -4.41
C ALA A 153 -8.32 6.35 -4.66
N ALA A 154 -7.37 5.97 -3.78
CA ALA A 154 -6.65 4.70 -3.82
C ALA A 154 -7.56 3.47 -3.60
#